data_AF-A0A2A4XR35-F1
#
_entry.id   AF-A0A2A4XR35-F1
#
_cell.length_a   1.000
_cell.length_b   1.000
_cell.length_c   1.000
_cell.angle_alpha   90.00
_cell.angle_beta   90.00
_cell.angle_gamma   90.00
#
_symmetry.space_group_name_H-M   'P 1'
#
loop_
_entity.id
_entity.type
_entity.pdbx_description
1 polymer ?
#
loop_
_entity_poly.entity_id
_entity_poly.type
_entity_poly.pdbx_seq_one_letter_code
_entity_poly.pdbx_strand_id
1 'polypeptide(L)'
;MADIEDVIPVTPLFDRPRALRGYKMNKMANGLGVPANREAFLADEAEYIDRYDLSDEEKTAVMQRDWHEMVRLGGNLFFILKITAVDPTPITLVGAAQAGMDHDEFLKTRLGKEL
;
A
#
# COMPACT_ATOMS: atom_id res chain seq x y z
N MET A 1 25.52 -25.62 -16.91
CA MET A 1 25.12 -24.38 -16.20
C MET A 1 23.64 -24.52 -15.95
N ALA A 2 23.21 -24.55 -14.69
CA ALA A 2 21.78 -24.55 -14.39
C ALA A 2 21.23 -23.16 -14.71
N ASP A 3 20.17 -23.09 -15.49
CA ASP A 3 19.37 -21.87 -15.66
C ASP A 3 18.85 -21.47 -14.28
N ILE A 4 19.45 -20.43 -13.68
CA ILE A 4 18.86 -19.75 -12.55
C ILE A 4 17.75 -18.90 -13.16
N GLU A 5 16.52 -19.39 -13.18
CA GLU A 5 15.37 -18.52 -13.40
C GLU A 5 15.38 -17.48 -12.27
N ASP A 6 15.31 -16.19 -12.60
CA ASP A 6 15.16 -15.06 -11.67
C ASP A 6 13.76 -15.10 -11.00
N VAL A 7 13.48 -16.18 -10.26
CA VAL A 7 12.22 -16.38 -9.57
C VAL A 7 12.33 -15.75 -8.18
N ILE A 8 11.74 -14.58 -8.02
CA ILE A 8 11.51 -13.99 -6.70
C ILE A 8 10.36 -14.78 -6.05
N PRO A 9 10.57 -15.42 -4.87
CA PRO A 9 9.52 -16.17 -4.20
C PRO A 9 8.34 -15.27 -3.81
N VAL A 10 7.10 -15.76 -4.07
CA VAL A 10 5.78 -15.27 -3.61
C VAL A 10 5.70 -13.74 -3.38
N THR A 11 6.29 -12.94 -4.26
CA THR A 11 6.26 -11.49 -4.19
C THR A 11 5.53 -10.99 -5.42
N PRO A 12 4.36 -10.36 -5.30
CA PRO A 12 3.63 -9.84 -6.45
C PRO A 12 4.45 -8.75 -7.14
N LEU A 13 4.98 -9.05 -8.33
CA LEU A 13 5.68 -8.06 -9.15
C LEU A 13 4.69 -7.03 -9.68
N PHE A 14 5.04 -5.75 -9.61
CA PHE A 14 4.24 -4.67 -10.20
C PHE A 14 4.39 -4.64 -11.74
N ASP A 15 3.87 -5.68 -12.38
CA ASP A 15 3.81 -5.87 -13.82
C ASP A 15 2.63 -5.11 -14.44
N ARG A 16 2.52 -5.17 -15.78
CA ARG A 16 1.46 -4.48 -16.52
C ARG A 16 0.05 -4.89 -16.06
N PRO A 17 -0.30 -6.18 -15.91
CA PRO A 17 -1.61 -6.58 -15.38
C PRO A 17 -1.93 -5.98 -14.02
N ARG A 18 -1.00 -6.04 -13.05
CA ARG A 18 -1.23 -5.46 -11.72
C ARG A 18 -1.33 -3.94 -11.75
N ALA A 19 -0.51 -3.28 -12.57
CA ALA A 19 -0.57 -1.83 -12.76
C ALA A 19 -1.91 -1.37 -13.33
N LEU A 20 -2.50 -2.14 -14.26
CA LEU A 20 -3.84 -1.88 -14.79
C LEU A 20 -4.93 -2.13 -13.74
N ARG A 21 -4.82 -3.23 -12.97
CA ARG A 21 -5.77 -3.56 -11.90
C ARG A 21 -5.87 -2.45 -10.86
N GLY A 22 -4.73 -2.06 -10.28
CA GLY A 22 -4.70 -1.05 -9.22
C GLY A 22 -4.60 0.39 -9.71
N TYR A 23 -4.80 0.68 -11.00
CA TYR A 23 -4.57 2.01 -11.58
C TYR A 23 -5.31 3.11 -10.82
N LYS A 24 -6.59 2.87 -10.48
CA LYS A 24 -7.45 3.83 -9.80
C LYS A 24 -6.97 4.13 -8.39
N MET A 25 -6.71 3.10 -7.59
CA MET A 25 -6.13 3.23 -6.25
C MET A 25 -4.75 3.92 -6.26
N ASN A 26 -3.87 3.54 -7.20
CA ASN A 26 -2.55 4.16 -7.34
C ASN A 26 -2.67 5.65 -7.70
N LYS A 27 -3.60 6.01 -8.60
CA LYS A 27 -3.88 7.40 -8.99
C LYS A 27 -4.45 8.21 -7.82
N MET A 28 -5.38 7.62 -7.06
CA MET A 28 -5.97 8.20 -5.84
C MET A 28 -4.87 8.56 -4.84
N ALA A 29 -4.03 7.58 -4.49
CA ALA A 29 -2.94 7.77 -3.54
C ALA A 29 -1.89 8.75 -4.08
N ASN A 30 -1.59 8.73 -5.38
CA ASN A 30 -0.71 9.72 -6.01
C ASN A 30 -1.21 11.16 -5.83
N GLY A 31 -2.54 11.35 -5.88
CA GLY A 31 -3.18 12.65 -5.69
C GLY A 31 -2.80 13.32 -4.35
N LEU A 32 -2.49 12.54 -3.32
CA LEU A 32 -2.08 13.03 -2.00
C LEU A 32 -0.70 13.73 -2.00
N GLY A 33 0.04 13.71 -3.11
CA GLY A 33 1.19 14.59 -3.31
C GLY A 33 0.83 16.08 -3.32
N VAL A 34 -0.42 16.42 -3.67
CA VAL A 34 -0.92 17.80 -3.74
C VAL A 34 -1.51 18.23 -2.38
N PRO A 35 -1.14 19.40 -1.81
CA PRO A 35 -1.65 19.87 -0.52
C PRO A 35 -3.19 19.92 -0.41
N ALA A 36 -3.87 20.52 -1.40
CA ALA A 36 -5.33 20.61 -1.41
C ALA A 36 -6.04 19.24 -1.40
N ASN A 37 -5.41 18.21 -1.98
CA ASN A 37 -5.94 16.85 -1.95
C ASN A 37 -5.80 16.22 -0.57
N ARG A 38 -4.72 16.54 0.16
CA ARG A 38 -4.56 16.11 1.56
C ARG A 38 -5.58 16.75 2.47
N GLU A 39 -5.83 18.04 2.31
CA GLU A 39 -6.89 18.75 3.04
C GLU A 39 -8.25 18.13 2.76
N ALA A 40 -8.56 17.83 1.51
CA ALA A 40 -9.82 17.18 1.16
C ALA A 40 -9.95 15.75 1.70
N PHE A 41 -8.86 14.95 1.69
CA PHE A 41 -8.84 13.62 2.28
C PHE A 41 -9.07 13.65 3.80
N LEU A 42 -8.45 14.60 4.49
CA LEU A 42 -8.61 14.80 5.94
C LEU A 42 -10.01 15.30 6.32
N ALA A 43 -10.66 16.06 5.43
CA ALA A 43 -12.01 16.57 5.66
C ALA A 43 -13.07 15.46 5.54
N ASP A 44 -13.00 14.66 4.48
CA ASP A 44 -13.85 13.48 4.28
C ASP A 44 -13.12 12.46 3.41
N GLU A 45 -12.62 11.40 4.06
CA GLU A 45 -11.87 10.34 3.39
C GLU A 45 -12.76 9.59 2.37
N ALA A 46 -14.01 9.30 2.72
CA ALA A 46 -14.90 8.53 1.85
C ALA A 46 -15.25 9.33 0.59
N GLU A 47 -15.58 10.62 0.75
CA GLU A 47 -15.83 11.52 -0.37
C GLU A 47 -14.58 11.71 -1.24
N TYR A 48 -13.38 11.79 -0.64
CA TYR A 48 -12.15 11.84 -1.42
C TYR A 48 -11.96 10.59 -2.28
N ILE A 49 -12.12 9.41 -1.69
CA ILE A 49 -11.93 8.12 -2.37
C ILE A 49 -12.96 7.94 -3.50
N ASP A 50 -14.21 8.35 -3.28
CA ASP A 50 -15.30 8.19 -4.25
C ASP A 50 -15.07 8.96 -5.56
N ARG A 51 -14.20 9.97 -5.57
CA ARG A 51 -13.78 10.67 -6.81
C ARG A 51 -13.01 9.81 -7.82
N TYR A 52 -12.53 8.63 -7.41
CA TYR A 52 -11.63 7.80 -8.22
C TYR A 52 -12.26 6.48 -8.67
N ASP A 53 -13.54 6.23 -8.34
CA ASP A 53 -14.29 5.03 -8.73
C ASP A 53 -13.57 3.70 -8.39
N LEU A 54 -12.93 3.62 -7.22
CA LEU A 54 -12.30 2.38 -6.75
C LEU A 54 -13.32 1.24 -6.70
N SER A 55 -12.87 0.01 -6.92
CA SER A 55 -13.69 -1.17 -6.59
C SER A 55 -13.96 -1.23 -5.08
N ASP A 56 -15.00 -1.95 -4.69
CA ASP A 56 -15.34 -2.12 -3.27
C ASP A 56 -14.17 -2.72 -2.47
N GLU A 57 -13.46 -3.71 -3.03
CA GLU A 57 -12.26 -4.30 -2.43
C GLU A 57 -11.15 -3.26 -2.21
N GLU A 58 -10.85 -2.44 -3.23
CA GLU A 58 -9.83 -1.39 -3.11
C GLU A 58 -10.23 -0.32 -2.09
N LYS A 59 -11.50 0.11 -2.10
CA LYS A 59 -12.03 1.10 -1.15
C LYS A 59 -11.90 0.57 0.28
N THR A 60 -12.33 -0.67 0.53
CA THR A 60 -12.20 -1.31 1.85
C THR A 60 -10.74 -1.40 2.28
N ALA A 61 -9.83 -1.84 1.41
CA ALA A 61 -8.41 -1.96 1.73
C ALA A 61 -7.79 -0.60 2.11
N VAL A 62 -8.11 0.46 1.36
CA VAL A 62 -7.64 1.83 1.67
C VAL A 62 -8.20 2.28 3.02
N MET A 63 -9.52 2.23 3.21
CA MET A 63 -10.18 2.73 4.43
C MET A 63 -9.75 1.98 5.70
N GLN A 64 -9.39 0.71 5.58
CA GLN A 64 -8.91 -0.09 6.72
C GLN A 64 -7.39 -0.03 6.91
N ARG A 65 -6.69 0.72 6.04
CA ARG A 65 -5.21 0.72 5.97
C ARG A 65 -4.65 -0.69 5.85
N ASP A 66 -5.33 -1.58 5.12
CA ASP A 66 -4.83 -2.92 4.84
C ASP A 66 -3.77 -2.84 3.73
N TRP A 67 -2.54 -2.57 4.15
CA TRP A 67 -1.40 -2.41 3.24
C TRP A 67 -1.13 -3.68 2.44
N HIS A 68 -1.30 -4.85 3.04
CA HIS A 68 -1.10 -6.13 2.36
C HIS A 68 -2.10 -6.26 1.22
N GLU A 69 -3.37 -6.02 1.53
CA GLU A 69 -4.46 -6.12 0.57
C GLU A 69 -4.34 -5.06 -0.54
N MET A 70 -3.97 -3.82 -0.21
CA MET A 70 -3.67 -2.80 -1.22
C MET A 70 -2.63 -3.31 -2.22
N VAL A 71 -1.54 -3.94 -1.78
CA VAL A 71 -0.53 -4.50 -2.69
C VAL A 71 -1.07 -5.69 -3.48
N ARG A 72 -1.82 -6.61 -2.85
CA ARG A 72 -2.48 -7.74 -3.50
C ARG A 72 -3.42 -7.29 -4.63
N LEU A 73 -4.13 -6.19 -4.42
CA LEU A 73 -5.07 -5.58 -5.37
C LEU A 73 -4.39 -4.77 -6.49
N GLY A 74 -3.06 -4.69 -6.52
CA GLY A 74 -2.30 -3.97 -7.55
C GLY A 74 -1.86 -2.57 -7.14
N GLY A 75 -1.91 -2.25 -5.85
CA GLY A 75 -1.29 -1.07 -5.27
C GLY A 75 0.23 -1.19 -5.34
N ASN A 76 0.87 -0.18 -5.90
CA ASN A 76 2.32 -0.06 -5.83
C ASN A 76 2.69 0.69 -4.55
N LEU A 77 3.62 0.12 -3.79
CA LEU A 77 3.99 0.59 -2.45
C LEU A 77 4.34 2.09 -2.42
N PHE A 78 5.03 2.61 -3.44
CA PHE A 78 5.44 4.03 -3.49
C PHE A 78 4.28 5.00 -3.78
N PHE A 79 3.19 4.51 -4.37
CA PHE A 79 1.97 5.31 -4.51
C PHE A 79 1.16 5.27 -3.22
N ILE A 80 0.81 4.08 -2.72
CA ILE A 80 -0.05 3.93 -1.54
C ILE A 80 0.57 4.49 -0.26
N LEU A 81 1.91 4.46 -0.12
CA LEU A 81 2.60 5.08 1.03
C LEU A 81 2.33 6.58 1.16
N LYS A 82 1.83 7.28 0.13
CA LYS A 82 1.44 8.69 0.26
C LYS A 82 0.25 8.89 1.20
N ILE A 83 -0.53 7.84 1.49
CA ILE A 83 -1.56 7.88 2.53
C ILE A 83 -0.94 8.17 3.90
N THR A 84 0.31 7.74 4.16
CA THR A 84 0.99 8.02 5.43
C THR A 84 1.32 9.50 5.64
N ALA A 85 1.22 10.34 4.59
CA ALA A 85 1.39 11.79 4.70
C ALA A 85 0.16 12.50 5.29
N VAL A 86 -1.01 11.84 5.29
CA VAL A 86 -2.26 12.35 5.88
C VAL A 86 -2.69 11.55 7.10
N ASP A 87 -2.38 10.26 7.12
CA ASP A 87 -2.66 9.35 8.23
C ASP A 87 -1.37 8.61 8.64
N PRO A 88 -0.55 9.21 9.54
CA PRO A 88 0.78 8.74 9.82
C PRO A 88 0.83 7.28 10.31
N THR A 89 1.31 6.40 9.43
CA THR A 89 1.60 5.00 9.77
C THR A 89 3.12 4.78 9.74
N PRO A 90 3.74 4.28 10.83
CA PRO A 90 5.14 3.87 10.84
C PRO A 90 5.47 2.93 9.67
N ILE A 91 6.54 3.22 8.94
CA ILE A 91 6.94 2.41 7.78
C ILE A 91 7.23 0.94 8.16
N THR A 92 7.60 0.69 9.41
CA THR A 92 7.83 -0.65 9.95
C THR A 92 6.53 -1.42 10.16
N LEU A 93 5.40 -0.77 10.45
CA LEU A 93 4.08 -1.41 10.48
C LEU A 93 3.65 -1.81 9.07
N VAL A 94 3.88 -0.94 8.08
CA VAL A 94 3.62 -1.27 6.67
C VAL A 94 4.48 -2.47 6.25
N GLY A 95 5.76 -2.48 6.62
CA GLY A 95 6.67 -3.61 6.37
C GLY A 95 6.22 -4.92 7.03
N ALA A 96 5.78 -4.87 8.28
CA ALA A 96 5.23 -6.02 9.00
C ALA A 96 3.97 -6.57 8.31
N ALA A 97 3.04 -5.69 7.91
CA ALA A 97 1.85 -6.07 7.16
C ALA A 97 2.21 -6.75 5.83
N GLN A 98 3.18 -6.22 5.07
CA GLN A 98 3.64 -6.88 3.84
C GLN A 98 4.26 -8.26 4.10
N ALA A 99 4.96 -8.42 5.22
CA ALA A 99 5.56 -9.68 5.61
C ALA A 99 4.55 -10.67 6.21
N GLY A 100 3.31 -10.26 6.48
CA GLY A 100 2.33 -11.06 7.20
C GLY A 100 2.76 -11.37 8.65
N MET A 101 3.48 -10.44 9.28
CA MET A 101 4.04 -10.59 10.62
C MET A 101 3.40 -9.61 11.59
N ASP A 102 3.36 -9.98 12.87
CA ASP A 102 3.14 -9.02 13.95
C ASP A 102 4.26 -7.95 13.94
N HIS A 103 3.94 -6.73 14.39
CA HIS A 103 4.89 -5.62 14.33
C HIS A 103 6.11 -5.85 15.21
N ASP A 104 5.93 -6.34 16.44
CA ASP A 104 7.04 -6.56 17.38
C ASP A 104 7.92 -7.70 16.88
N GLU A 105 7.31 -8.76 16.36
CA GLU A 105 8.05 -9.87 15.73
C GLU A 105 8.86 -9.38 14.52
N PHE A 106 8.28 -8.53 13.67
CA PHE A 106 8.96 -7.94 12.52
C PHE A 106 10.16 -7.08 12.95
N LEU A 107 9.98 -6.21 13.96
CA LEU A 107 11.05 -5.37 14.49
C LEU A 107 12.21 -6.21 15.03
N LYS A 108 11.90 -7.26 15.78
CA LYS A 108 12.90 -8.15 16.38
C LYS A 108 13.64 -9.01 15.35
N THR A 109 12.90 -9.69 14.47
CA THR A 109 13.46 -10.76 13.64
C THR A 109 13.96 -10.27 12.27
N ARG A 110 13.36 -9.21 11.71
CA ARG A 110 13.76 -8.65 10.40
C ARG A 110 14.67 -7.45 10.53
N LEU A 111 14.45 -6.60 11.53
CA LEU A 111 15.21 -5.37 11.72
C LEU A 111 16.24 -5.43 12.86
N GLY A 112 16.27 -6.52 13.64
CA GLY A 112 17.21 -6.68 14.74
C GLY A 112 17.06 -5.62 15.83
N LYS A 113 15.86 -5.07 16.00
CA LYS A 113 15.56 -4.09 17.05
C LYS A 113 15.09 -4.82 18.30
N GLU A 114 15.79 -4.64 19.41
CA GLU A 114 15.28 -5.00 20.72
C GLU A 114 14.31 -3.89 21.18
N LEU A 115 13.10 -4.28 21.61
CA LEU A 115 12.05 -3.40 22.12
C LEU A 115 12.17 -3.24 23.63
#